data_AF-A0A087UXM1-F1
#
_entry.id   AF-A0A087UXM1-F1
#
_cell.length_a   1.000
_cell.length_b   1.000
_cell.length_c   1.000
_cell.angle_alpha   90.00
_cell.angle_beta   90.00
_cell.angle_gamma   90.00
#
_symmetry.space_group_name_H-M   'P 1'
#
loop_
_entity.id
_entity.type
_entity.pdbx_description
1 polymer ?
#
loop_
_entity_poly.entity_id
_entity_poly.type
_entity_poly.pdbx_seq_one_letter_code
_entity_poly.pdbx_strand_id
1 'polypeptide(L)'
;MSSSASDDKALGDRKVKRKNLKKYVSKVFKESSVTAVSSILSTVDIRRKVFRMIVLILCLTGFLYQCVKFLEYAFQYPTDLEISIDKPTSLEVPAYTFCNDNGIVRSKYCAKYPDHCTLSDELVCKKYPKYCAANNSALMPRNEYYMPDIDITLEEITELGHNLSDFLPAASAGFDDD
;
A
#
# COMPACT_ATOMS: atom_id res chain seq x y z
N MET A 1 57.23 55.99 21.00
CA MET A 1 57.81 54.89 20.19
C MET A 1 57.31 53.55 20.76
N SER A 2 56.16 53.00 20.34
CA SER A 2 55.71 51.67 20.81
C SER A 2 54.67 50.95 19.92
N SER A 3 54.25 51.50 18.78
CA SER A 3 53.08 50.95 18.05
C SER A 3 53.37 50.00 16.89
N SER A 4 54.63 49.74 16.54
CA SER A 4 55.01 48.91 15.38
C SER A 4 55.32 47.44 15.71
N ALA A 5 55.36 47.03 16.99
CA ALA A 5 55.81 45.68 17.38
C ALA A 5 54.69 44.62 17.41
N SER A 6 53.41 45.02 17.46
CA SER A 6 52.28 44.09 17.63
C SER A 6 51.73 43.54 16.31
N ASP A 7 51.79 44.29 15.22
CA ASP A 7 51.29 43.85 13.90
C ASP A 7 52.24 42.86 13.20
N ASP A 8 53.55 42.97 13.41
CA ASP A 8 54.54 42.04 12.84
C ASP A 8 54.43 40.62 13.44
N LYS A 9 54.05 40.51 14.73
CA LYS A 9 53.82 39.21 15.38
C LYS A 9 52.59 38.49 14.83
N ALA A 10 51.49 39.22 14.60
CA ALA A 10 50.26 38.65 14.06
C ALA A 10 50.41 38.18 12.60
N LEU A 11 51.22 38.88 11.80
CA LEU A 11 51.53 38.49 10.42
C LEU A 11 52.47 37.26 10.36
N GLY A 12 53.43 37.18 11.29
CA GLY A 12 54.31 36.04 11.47
C GLY A 12 53.54 34.76 11.79
N ASP A 13 52.61 34.83 12.74
CA ASP A 13 51.87 33.66 13.23
C ASP A 13 50.89 33.09 12.18
N ARG A 14 50.22 33.97 11.40
CA ARG A 14 49.38 33.54 10.25
C ARG A 14 50.22 32.86 9.16
N LYS A 15 51.42 33.36 8.88
CA LYS A 15 52.32 32.73 7.88
C LYS A 15 52.81 31.36 8.34
N VAL A 16 53.12 31.20 9.62
CA VAL A 16 53.54 29.91 10.22
C VAL A 16 52.39 28.89 10.16
N LYS A 17 51.16 29.29 10.57
CA LYS A 17 49.98 28.42 10.54
C LYS A 17 49.63 27.97 9.12
N ARG A 18 49.74 28.87 8.12
CA ARG A 18 49.49 28.55 6.70
C ARG A 18 50.54 27.60 6.11
N LYS A 19 51.80 27.69 6.53
CA LYS A 19 52.88 26.76 6.15
C LYS A 19 52.63 25.37 6.73
N ASN A 20 52.19 25.29 7.98
CA ASN A 20 51.86 24.03 8.65
C ASN A 20 50.63 23.34 8.04
N LEU A 21 49.58 24.11 7.74
CA LEU A 21 48.40 23.60 7.04
C LEU A 21 48.74 23.08 5.63
N LYS A 22 49.53 23.81 4.84
CA LYS A 22 49.97 23.34 3.52
C LYS A 22 50.77 22.05 3.59
N LYS A 23 51.66 21.91 4.59
CA LYS A 23 52.43 20.67 4.81
C LYS A 23 51.52 19.50 5.17
N TYR A 24 50.55 19.71 6.07
CA TYR A 24 49.62 18.67 6.48
C TYR A 24 48.72 18.21 5.32
N VAL A 25 48.10 19.17 4.63
CA VAL A 25 47.26 18.90 3.45
C VAL A 25 48.06 18.17 2.36
N SER A 26 49.28 18.61 2.08
CA SER A 26 50.15 17.93 1.11
C SER A 26 50.59 16.54 1.56
N LYS A 27 50.67 16.26 2.86
CA LYS A 27 51.00 14.94 3.39
C LYS A 27 49.81 14.00 3.28
N VAL A 28 48.64 14.42 3.74
CA VAL A 28 47.39 13.64 3.66
C VAL A 28 47.06 13.30 2.21
N PHE A 29 47.21 14.24 1.27
CA PHE A 29 46.94 13.99 -0.14
C PHE A 29 47.98 13.10 -0.83
N LYS A 30 49.22 13.04 -0.33
CA LYS A 30 50.23 12.08 -0.82
C LYS A 30 50.01 10.68 -0.27
N GLU A 31 49.48 10.57 0.94
CA GLU A 31 49.15 9.30 1.61
C GLU A 31 47.74 8.80 1.27
N SER A 32 46.96 9.55 0.48
CA SER A 32 45.62 9.16 0.05
C SER A 32 45.67 8.05 -1.00
N SER A 33 44.78 7.06 -0.88
CA SER A 33 44.61 5.95 -1.84
C SER A 33 44.11 6.39 -3.22
N VAL A 34 43.75 7.67 -3.38
CA VAL A 34 43.30 8.24 -4.64
C VAL A 34 44.51 8.55 -5.53
N THR A 35 44.91 7.57 -6.33
CA THR A 35 46.04 7.63 -7.28
C THR A 35 46.02 8.91 -8.14
N ALA A 36 44.84 9.38 -8.51
CA ALA A 36 44.65 10.58 -9.30
C ALA A 36 45.18 11.84 -8.58
N VAL A 37 44.97 11.97 -7.26
CA VAL A 37 45.42 13.14 -6.49
C VAL A 37 46.94 13.14 -6.31
N SER A 38 47.54 11.97 -6.03
CA SER A 38 49.00 11.81 -5.96
C SER A 38 49.69 12.16 -7.28
N SER A 39 49.08 11.81 -8.42
CA SER A 39 49.60 12.13 -9.76
C SER A 39 49.52 13.62 -10.15
N ILE A 40 48.62 14.38 -9.51
CA ILE A 40 48.44 15.83 -9.73
C ILE A 40 49.42 16.62 -8.87
N LEU A 41 49.77 16.11 -7.68
CA LEU A 41 50.79 16.72 -6.84
C LEU A 41 52.21 16.57 -7.40
N SER A 42 52.50 15.46 -8.09
CA SER A 42 53.82 15.18 -8.68
C SER A 42 54.07 15.85 -10.04
N THR A 43 53.07 16.47 -10.66
CA THR A 43 53.24 17.13 -11.97
C THR A 43 53.79 18.56 -11.83
N VAL A 44 54.85 18.86 -12.57
CA VAL A 44 55.58 20.16 -12.54
C VAL A 44 54.82 21.24 -13.33
N ASP A 45 54.16 20.87 -14.43
CA ASP A 45 53.46 21.81 -15.30
C ASP A 45 52.12 22.29 -14.72
N ILE A 46 52.03 23.59 -14.45
CA ILE A 46 50.82 24.24 -13.91
C ILE A 46 49.60 24.08 -14.83
N ARG A 47 49.75 24.20 -16.15
CA ARG A 47 48.61 24.03 -17.08
C ARG A 47 48.06 22.60 -17.07
N ARG A 48 48.94 21.61 -17.09
CA ARG A 48 48.57 20.18 -17.05
C ARG A 48 47.97 19.80 -15.70
N LYS A 49 48.45 20.41 -14.61
CA LYS A 49 47.91 20.25 -13.26
C LYS A 49 46.48 20.77 -13.14
N VAL A 50 46.22 21.96 -13.67
CA VAL A 50 44.86 22.55 -13.67
C VAL A 50 43.91 21.70 -14.51
N PHE A 51 44.31 21.26 -15.70
CA PHE A 51 43.48 20.39 -16.53
C PHE A 51 43.10 19.08 -15.82
N ARG A 52 44.07 18.39 -15.21
CA ARG A 52 43.81 17.15 -14.46
C ARG A 52 42.92 17.37 -13.24
N MET A 53 43.03 18.52 -12.56
CA MET A 53 42.12 18.89 -11.47
C MET A 53 40.69 19.10 -11.97
N ILE A 54 40.50 19.79 -13.10
CA ILE A 54 39.18 19.99 -13.69
C ILE A 54 38.54 18.65 -14.04
N VAL A 55 39.29 17.76 -14.71
CA VAL A 55 38.81 16.42 -15.06
C VAL A 55 38.43 15.61 -13.82
N LEU A 56 39.25 15.67 -12.77
CA LEU A 56 38.97 14.99 -11.49
C LEU A 56 37.71 15.53 -10.81
N ILE A 57 37.51 16.85 -10.82
CA ILE A 57 36.31 17.48 -10.27
C ILE A 57 35.08 17.06 -11.07
N LEU A 58 35.12 17.13 -12.41
CA LEU A 58 34.01 16.72 -13.26
C LEU A 58 33.64 15.25 -13.04
N CYS A 59 34.64 14.37 -12.93
CA CYS A 59 34.44 12.96 -12.66
C CYS A 59 33.80 12.71 -11.28
N LEU A 60 34.29 13.39 -10.23
CA LEU A 60 33.71 13.31 -8.89
C LEU A 60 32.27 13.83 -8.84
N THR A 61 31.98 14.94 -9.52
CA THR A 61 30.62 15.48 -9.58
C THR A 61 29.68 14.52 -10.32
N GLY A 62 30.12 13.95 -11.45
CA GLY A 62 29.33 12.95 -12.18
C GLY A 62 29.07 11.69 -11.35
N PHE A 63 30.11 11.18 -10.67
CA PHE A 63 29.99 10.04 -9.76
C PHE A 63 29.02 10.30 -8.62
N LEU A 64 29.15 11.44 -7.93
CA LEU A 64 28.25 11.83 -6.85
C LEU A 64 26.80 11.98 -7.34
N TYR A 65 26.60 12.60 -8.51
CA TYR A 65 25.27 12.71 -9.10
C TYR A 65 24.64 11.35 -9.36
N GLN A 66 25.39 10.42 -9.94
CA GLN A 66 24.92 9.05 -10.18
C GLN A 66 24.64 8.29 -8.88
N CYS A 67 25.50 8.43 -7.87
CA CYS A 67 25.28 7.82 -6.55
C CYS A 67 24.02 8.35 -5.87
N VAL A 68 23.77 9.66 -5.91
CA VAL A 68 22.56 10.27 -5.34
C VAL A 68 21.32 9.76 -6.06
N LYS A 69 21.35 9.69 -7.40
CA LYS A 69 20.21 9.16 -8.18
C LYS A 69 19.93 7.69 -7.92
N PHE A 70 20.98 6.88 -7.80
CA PHE A 70 20.82 5.48 -7.40
C PHE A 70 20.25 5.34 -5.99
N LEU A 71 20.72 6.17 -5.04
CA LEU A 71 20.24 6.16 -3.66
C LEU A 71 18.79 6.61 -3.56
N GLU A 72 18.39 7.63 -4.32
CA GLU A 72 17.00 8.09 -4.43
C GLU A 72 16.10 6.97 -4.94
N TYR A 73 16.51 6.25 -5.99
CA TYR A 73 15.78 5.08 -6.51
C TYR A 73 15.71 3.94 -5.48
N ALA A 74 16.81 3.66 -4.77
CA ALA A 74 16.82 2.63 -3.73
C ALA A 74 15.88 2.96 -2.56
N PHE A 75 15.78 4.24 -2.16
CA PHE A 75 14.87 4.68 -1.10
C PHE A 75 13.40 4.77 -1.52
N GLN A 76 13.10 4.69 -2.82
CA GLN A 76 11.72 4.54 -3.28
C GLN A 76 11.18 3.13 -3.09
N TYR A 77 12.02 2.16 -2.67
CA TYR A 77 11.66 0.75 -2.49
C TYR A 77 10.78 0.22 -3.63
N PRO A 78 11.19 0.39 -4.91
CA PRO A 78 10.38 -0.08 -6.01
C PRO A 78 10.26 -1.60 -5.93
N THR A 79 9.02 -2.08 -5.90
CA THR A 79 8.70 -3.51 -5.93
C THR A 79 8.30 -3.90 -7.35
N ASP A 80 9.12 -4.71 -8.00
CA ASP A 80 8.76 -5.32 -9.27
C ASP A 80 7.94 -6.59 -8.99
N LEU A 81 6.71 -6.62 -9.51
CA LEU A 81 5.84 -7.79 -9.44
C LEU A 81 6.00 -8.61 -10.71
N GLU A 82 6.69 -9.75 -10.62
CA GLU A 82 6.74 -10.74 -11.69
C GLU A 82 5.53 -11.68 -11.54
N ILE A 83 4.60 -11.62 -12.50
CA ILE A 83 3.41 -12.47 -12.51
C ILE A 83 3.70 -13.66 -13.42
N SER A 84 3.91 -14.84 -12.83
CA SER A 84 3.90 -16.11 -13.55
C SER A 84 2.50 -16.74 -13.49
N ILE A 85 2.06 -17.31 -14.61
CA ILE A 85 0.80 -18.06 -14.67
C ILE A 85 1.14 -19.55 -14.75
N ASP A 86 1.02 -20.22 -13.61
CA ASP A 86 1.22 -21.66 -13.50
C ASP A 86 -0.12 -22.40 -13.47
N LYS A 87 -0.18 -23.58 -14.10
CA LYS A 87 -1.34 -24.46 -14.09
C LYS A 87 -1.06 -25.65 -13.14
N PRO A 88 -1.49 -25.59 -11.87
CA PRO A 88 -1.24 -26.67 -10.93
C PRO A 88 -2.06 -27.92 -11.27
N THR A 89 -1.55 -29.09 -10.89
CA THR A 89 -2.23 -30.40 -11.11
C THR A 89 -3.46 -30.58 -10.22
N SER A 90 -3.48 -29.93 -9.06
CA SER A 90 -4.62 -29.84 -8.14
C SER A 90 -4.93 -28.39 -7.84
N LEU A 91 -6.22 -28.04 -7.79
CA LEU A 91 -6.68 -26.70 -7.46
C LEU A 91 -7.59 -26.82 -6.24
N GLU A 92 -7.27 -26.08 -5.18
CA GLU A 92 -8.19 -25.95 -4.05
C GLU A 92 -9.44 -25.19 -4.50
N VAL A 93 -10.61 -25.78 -4.26
CA VAL A 93 -11.88 -25.17 -4.64
C VAL A 93 -12.16 -24.00 -3.67
N PRO A 94 -12.44 -22.78 -4.16
CA PRO A 94 -12.74 -21.66 -3.28
C PRO A 94 -14.07 -21.87 -2.55
N ALA A 95 -14.21 -21.24 -1.40
CA ALA A 95 -15.49 -21.20 -0.71
C ALA A 95 -16.51 -20.39 -1.53
N TYR A 96 -17.66 -21.01 -1.80
CA TYR A 96 -18.80 -20.33 -2.42
C TYR A 96 -19.69 -19.76 -1.31
N THR A 97 -19.92 -18.44 -1.36
CA THR A 97 -20.88 -17.77 -0.47
C THR A 97 -22.10 -17.38 -1.29
N PHE A 98 -23.27 -17.87 -0.90
CA PHE A 98 -24.55 -17.51 -1.50
C PHE A 98 -25.29 -16.56 -0.56
N CYS A 99 -25.75 -15.42 -1.09
CA CYS A 99 -26.60 -14.49 -0.37
C CYS A 99 -27.96 -14.37 -1.06
N ASN A 100 -29.00 -14.20 -0.26
CA ASN A 100 -30.31 -13.77 -0.75
C ASN A 100 -30.39 -12.26 -0.52
N ASP A 101 -30.71 -11.50 -1.57
CA ASP A 101 -30.90 -10.05 -1.47
C ASP A 101 -32.09 -9.69 -0.55
N ASN A 102 -32.97 -10.66 -0.28
CA ASN A 102 -34.01 -10.52 0.75
C ASN A 102 -33.45 -10.92 2.12
N GLY A 103 -33.18 -9.92 2.96
CA GLY A 103 -32.70 -10.14 4.32
C GLY A 103 -33.76 -10.60 5.32
N ILE A 104 -35.05 -10.56 4.96
CA ILE A 104 -36.18 -10.82 5.86
C ILE A 104 -37.12 -11.86 5.23
N VAL A 105 -37.39 -12.94 5.98
CA VAL A 105 -38.36 -13.96 5.59
C VAL A 105 -39.77 -13.42 5.84
N ARG A 106 -40.54 -13.31 4.76
CA ARG A 106 -41.92 -12.80 4.76
C ARG A 106 -42.85 -13.50 5.78
N SER A 107 -42.78 -14.83 5.88
CA SER A 107 -43.63 -15.58 6.81
C SER A 107 -43.29 -15.27 8.27
N LYS A 108 -42.01 -15.17 8.62
CA LYS A 108 -41.55 -14.78 9.96
C LYS A 108 -41.94 -13.34 10.28
N TYR A 109 -41.78 -12.43 9.32
CA TYR A 109 -42.16 -11.02 9.49
C TYR A 109 -43.65 -10.87 9.79
N CYS A 110 -44.53 -11.47 8.99
CA CYS A 110 -45.98 -11.36 9.20
C CYS A 110 -46.48 -12.16 10.41
N ALA A 111 -45.73 -13.14 10.91
CA ALA A 111 -46.03 -13.80 12.18
C ALA A 111 -45.74 -12.89 13.39
N LYS A 112 -44.69 -12.08 13.31
CA LYS A 112 -44.30 -11.11 14.36
C LYS A 112 -45.14 -9.82 14.30
N TYR A 113 -45.43 -9.34 13.09
CA TYR A 113 -46.17 -8.09 12.84
C TYR A 113 -47.41 -8.33 11.94
N PRO A 114 -48.46 -8.99 12.46
CA PRO A 114 -49.65 -9.31 11.66
C PRO A 114 -50.36 -8.07 11.16
N ASP A 115 -50.39 -7.00 11.97
CA ASP A 115 -51.03 -5.75 11.63
C ASP A 115 -50.37 -5.02 10.46
N HIS A 116 -49.10 -5.32 10.14
CA HIS A 116 -48.35 -4.71 9.03
C HIS A 116 -48.50 -5.48 7.72
N CYS A 117 -49.23 -6.59 7.73
CA CYS A 117 -49.39 -7.44 6.57
C CYS A 117 -50.82 -7.40 5.99
N THR A 118 -50.90 -7.58 4.68
CA THR A 118 -52.15 -7.68 3.93
C THR A 118 -52.13 -8.90 3.03
N LEU A 119 -53.32 -9.41 2.69
CA LEU A 119 -53.46 -10.45 1.69
C LEU A 119 -52.98 -9.91 0.33
N SER A 120 -52.20 -10.73 -0.39
CA SER A 120 -51.72 -10.42 -1.73
C SER A 120 -52.86 -10.36 -2.73
N ASP A 121 -52.76 -9.44 -3.69
CA ASP A 121 -53.67 -9.40 -4.83
C ASP A 121 -53.59 -10.68 -5.68
N GLU A 122 -54.71 -11.06 -6.30
CA GLU A 122 -54.83 -12.25 -7.16
C GLU A 122 -53.81 -12.23 -8.32
N LEU A 123 -53.48 -11.04 -8.83
CA LEU A 123 -52.46 -10.84 -9.87
C LEU A 123 -51.07 -11.29 -9.46
N VAL A 124 -50.72 -11.12 -8.18
CA VAL A 124 -49.42 -11.51 -7.63
C VAL A 124 -49.34 -13.03 -7.53
N CYS A 125 -50.41 -13.68 -7.09
CA CYS A 125 -50.48 -15.14 -7.03
C CYS A 125 -50.50 -15.80 -8.40
N LYS A 126 -51.10 -15.15 -9.41
CA LYS A 126 -51.02 -15.61 -10.79
C LYS A 126 -49.60 -15.59 -11.34
N LYS A 127 -48.82 -14.57 -10.99
CA LYS A 127 -47.42 -14.42 -11.44
C LYS A 127 -46.46 -15.32 -10.66
N TYR A 128 -46.71 -15.52 -9.37
CA TYR A 128 -45.83 -16.30 -8.49
C TYR A 128 -46.61 -17.33 -7.66
N PRO A 129 -47.10 -18.42 -8.29
CA PRO A 129 -47.97 -19.39 -7.62
C PRO A 129 -47.29 -20.13 -6.47
N LYS A 130 -45.96 -20.27 -6.51
CA LYS A 130 -45.16 -20.95 -5.47
C LYS A 130 -45.24 -20.29 -4.08
N TYR A 131 -45.57 -19.00 -4.02
CA TYR A 131 -45.61 -18.25 -2.75
C TYR A 131 -47.03 -18.05 -2.21
N CYS A 132 -48.05 -18.59 -2.86
CA CYS A 132 -49.44 -18.44 -2.44
C CYS A 132 -49.97 -19.73 -1.80
N ALA A 133 -50.78 -19.57 -0.75
CA ALA A 133 -51.41 -20.70 -0.08
C ALA A 133 -52.52 -21.30 -0.96
N ALA A 134 -53.08 -22.44 -0.54
CA ALA A 134 -54.13 -23.16 -1.26
C ALA A 134 -55.39 -22.32 -1.58
N ASN A 135 -55.55 -21.16 -0.95
CA ASN A 135 -56.64 -20.19 -1.18
C ASN A 135 -56.24 -19.03 -2.12
N ASN A 136 -55.16 -19.13 -2.89
CA ASN A 136 -54.64 -18.10 -3.80
C ASN A 136 -54.34 -16.75 -3.12
N SER A 137 -53.99 -16.77 -1.83
CA SER A 137 -53.58 -15.58 -1.10
C SER A 137 -52.33 -15.88 -0.27
N ALA A 138 -51.48 -14.88 -0.10
CA ALA A 138 -50.39 -14.93 0.85
C ALA A 138 -50.27 -13.59 1.57
N LEU A 139 -49.88 -13.63 2.84
CA LEU A 139 -49.71 -12.43 3.68
C LEU A 139 -48.42 -11.69 3.30
N MET A 140 -48.54 -10.60 2.54
CA MET A 140 -47.44 -9.69 2.15
C MET A 140 -47.33 -8.58 3.20
N PRO A 141 -46.14 -8.03 3.49
CA PRO A 141 -46.04 -6.70 4.10
C PRO A 141 -46.81 -5.70 3.23
N ARG A 142 -47.50 -4.75 3.85
CA ARG A 142 -48.13 -3.64 3.11
C ARG A 142 -47.08 -2.83 2.38
N ASN A 143 -47.45 -2.23 1.24
CA ASN A 143 -46.55 -1.41 0.42
C ASN A 143 -45.87 -0.29 1.22
N GLU A 144 -46.56 0.28 2.22
CA GLU A 144 -46.05 1.31 3.14
C GLU A 144 -44.88 0.84 4.01
N TYR A 145 -44.75 -0.48 4.23
CA TYR A 145 -43.70 -1.13 5.03
C TYR A 145 -42.73 -1.94 4.16
N TYR A 146 -42.93 -1.96 2.83
CA TYR A 146 -42.10 -2.72 1.89
C TYR A 146 -40.70 -2.13 1.74
N MET A 147 -40.55 -0.84 2.05
CA MET A 147 -39.29 -0.12 2.29
C MET A 147 -39.63 1.18 3.04
N PRO A 148 -39.30 1.26 4.33
CA PRO A 148 -38.69 2.48 4.83
C PRO A 148 -37.47 2.17 5.70
N ASP A 149 -36.79 3.18 6.22
CA ASP A 149 -35.83 3.09 7.32
C ASP A 149 -36.50 2.49 8.57
N ILE A 150 -36.82 1.20 8.55
CA ILE A 150 -37.32 0.50 9.72
C ILE A 150 -36.10 0.43 10.64
N ASP A 151 -36.20 1.05 11.83
CA ASP A 151 -35.26 0.90 12.95
C ASP A 151 -35.29 -0.56 13.46
N ILE A 152 -34.93 -1.52 12.59
CA ILE A 152 -34.80 -2.92 12.92
C ILE A 152 -33.41 -3.09 13.49
N THR A 153 -33.34 -3.66 14.69
CA THR A 153 -32.06 -3.99 15.29
C THR A 153 -31.40 -5.15 14.55
N LEU A 154 -30.07 -5.25 14.62
CA LEU A 154 -29.33 -6.37 14.02
C LEU A 154 -29.82 -7.74 14.54
N GLU A 155 -30.24 -7.80 15.80
CA GLU A 155 -30.80 -9.01 16.41
C GLU A 155 -32.11 -9.42 15.74
N GLU A 156 -32.99 -8.46 15.45
CA GLU A 156 -34.25 -8.72 14.76
C GLU A 156 -34.06 -9.12 13.30
N ILE A 157 -33.08 -8.55 12.59
CA ILE A 157 -32.73 -9.00 11.23
C ILE A 157 -32.25 -10.45 11.27
N THR A 158 -31.45 -10.83 12.27
CA THR A 158 -30.96 -12.20 12.42
C THR A 158 -32.10 -13.19 12.72
N GLU A 159 -33.07 -12.79 13.55
CA GLU A 159 -34.24 -13.60 13.89
C GLU A 159 -35.18 -13.79 12.68
N LEU A 160 -35.47 -12.70 11.97
CA LEU A 160 -36.38 -12.67 10.84
C LEU A 160 -35.75 -13.14 9.53
N GLY A 161 -34.41 -13.25 9.48
CA GLY A 161 -33.65 -13.66 8.31
C GLY A 161 -33.78 -15.14 7.96
N HIS A 162 -33.14 -15.51 6.85
CA HIS A 162 -33.12 -16.88 6.36
C HIS A 162 -32.10 -17.72 7.14
N ASN A 163 -32.47 -18.96 7.48
CA ASN A 163 -31.54 -19.93 8.04
C ASN A 163 -30.89 -20.78 6.93
N LEU A 164 -29.70 -21.31 7.20
CA LEU A 164 -29.01 -22.20 6.26
C LEU A 164 -29.88 -23.44 5.90
N SER A 165 -30.66 -23.93 6.86
CA SER A 165 -31.63 -25.02 6.68
C SER A 165 -32.78 -24.69 5.71
N ASP A 166 -33.03 -23.41 5.43
CA ASP A 166 -34.08 -23.01 4.50
C ASP A 166 -33.60 -23.13 3.03
N PHE A 167 -32.28 -23.12 2.82
CA PHE A 167 -31.65 -23.22 1.51
C PHE A 167 -31.15 -24.63 1.21
N LEU A 168 -30.65 -25.33 2.23
CA LEU A 168 -30.17 -26.69 2.08
C LEU A 168 -31.34 -27.65 2.31
N PRO A 169 -31.68 -28.53 1.35
CA PRO A 169 -32.52 -29.68 1.68
C PRO A 169 -31.86 -30.43 2.84
N ALA A 170 -32.65 -30.91 3.80
CA ALA A 170 -32.15 -31.73 4.90
C ALA A 170 -31.22 -32.79 4.31
N ALA A 171 -29.94 -32.69 4.67
CA ALA A 171 -28.87 -33.41 3.98
C ALA A 171 -29.25 -34.89 3.81
N SER A 172 -29.49 -35.30 2.57
CA SER A 172 -29.34 -36.69 2.22
C SER A 172 -27.86 -37.01 2.47
N ALA A 173 -27.63 -37.83 3.49
CA ALA A 173 -26.35 -38.43 3.82
C ALA A 173 -25.58 -38.87 2.56
N GLY A 174 -24.30 -38.56 2.50
CA GLY A 174 -23.41 -38.98 1.42
C GLY A 174 -22.42 -37.89 1.01
N PHE A 175 -21.61 -37.41 1.96
CA PHE A 175 -20.29 -36.90 1.62
C PHE A 175 -19.33 -37.99 2.10
N ASP A 176 -19.16 -39.02 1.26
CA ASP A 176 -18.13 -40.04 1.46
C ASP A 176 -16.77 -39.36 1.21
N ASP A 177 -15.98 -39.24 2.27
CA ASP A 177 -14.55 -38.93 2.20
C ASP A 177 -13.83 -40.14 1.57
N ASP A 178 -13.28 -39.97 0.37
CA ASP A 178 -12.20 -40.79 -0.22
C ASP A 178 -10.98 -39.90 -0.48
#